data_AF-A0A2T3A827-F1
#
_entry.id   AF-A0A2T3A827-F1
#
_cell.length_a   1.000
_cell.length_b   1.000
_cell.length_c   1.000
_cell.angle_alpha   90.00
_cell.angle_beta   90.00
_cell.angle_gamma   90.00
#
_symmetry.space_group_name_H-M   'P 1'
#
loop_
_entity.id
_entity.type
_entity.pdbx_description
1 polymer ?
#
loop_
_entity_poly.entity_id
_entity_poly.type
_entity_poly.pdbx_seq_one_letter_code
_entity_poly.pdbx_strand_id
1 'polypeptide(L)'
;MRHRVWNSLRPFAATPFLHHKRTWLDTCAPFRPFTMTSPPLQPVGELPISKPASEAPANPESVPTVPAKRTLPNGNGNGNNANEGPAGKKKKVKKFKPKPIKEGSSEEVLMMDIQAMLEAQKLEDAAPATDEAEELPEPGSIIDVQVQALSSTGDGLARQPGRKNIYVVKNSIPGDVVRIKVYLHIPTQHHSVGDFISVVKPSPLRDDSRIGCQYFGQCSGCQFQMMDYADQLAHKRTIVEKAFKNFSQLAPELVPTVQETMGSPLQYGYRTKLTPHFDAPPGAPFGRRSKSKPKVFHAEVPAFGFTLKGARRVMDIEDCPIGTDAVRRGMKRERERLKVDFGKYERGATILLRENTTRIPAGEAAPADSTDTTISSTASTTDPDAVVVKTDRGTDIKTYITDSNATSREYIDDFVFTNPAGSFFQNNNSILPSFTDYIRQHILPPPALAVGQKPIKYLIDAYSGSGLFTITLSSLFSGGSIGIDIAGKSIEYARTNAKLNGLDEEQCKFIAADATELFKSVSRFDPDETCVVLDPSRKGCDASFLEQLLRFAPRRVIYVSCNVHTQARDVGVLVRGEVAGMPGQEIENAAQPKPEDNLKAKTRYDIESLRGFDFFPQTSHVEGVAILNRVVEA
;
A
#
# COMPACT_ATOMS: atom_id res chain seq x y z
N MET A 1 -43.85 48.88 -9.77
CA MET A 1 -45.14 49.30 -9.18
C MET A 1 -45.09 49.03 -7.68
N ARG A 2 -45.26 50.09 -6.87
CA ARG A 2 -45.88 50.19 -5.51
C ARG A 2 -45.90 48.91 -4.63
N HIS A 3 -45.47 48.85 -3.36
CA HIS A 3 -45.50 49.77 -2.20
C HIS A 3 -44.41 49.30 -1.18
N ARG A 4 -43.53 50.17 -0.65
CA ARG A 4 -43.64 51.00 0.58
C ARG A 4 -43.65 50.18 1.90
N VAL A 5 -42.58 50.28 2.74
CA VAL A 5 -42.45 51.20 3.94
C VAL A 5 -43.07 50.53 5.19
N TRP A 6 -42.48 50.44 6.40
CA TRP A 6 -41.44 51.22 7.10
C TRP A 6 -41.10 50.55 8.45
N ASN A 7 -39.92 50.86 9.01
CA ASN A 7 -39.62 51.26 10.41
C ASN A 7 -40.17 50.44 11.61
N SER A 8 -39.51 50.35 12.77
CA SER A 8 -38.21 50.77 13.33
C SER A 8 -38.29 50.46 14.84
N LEU A 9 -37.19 50.68 15.55
CA LEU A 9 -37.06 50.95 17.00
C LEU A 9 -36.51 49.82 17.90
N ARG A 10 -35.26 50.08 18.31
CA ARG A 10 -34.52 49.67 19.52
C ARG A 10 -35.26 50.17 20.81
N PRO A 11 -34.58 50.21 21.97
CA PRO A 11 -33.92 49.18 22.82
C PRO A 11 -34.57 49.18 24.24
N PHE A 12 -34.14 48.37 25.22
CA PHE A 12 -34.01 48.80 26.62
C PHE A 12 -33.29 47.76 27.50
N ALA A 13 -32.54 48.27 28.48
CA ALA A 13 -31.68 47.59 29.44
C ALA A 13 -32.42 47.16 30.73
N ALA A 14 -31.81 46.28 31.53
CA ALA A 14 -31.57 46.39 33.00
C ALA A 14 -31.49 45.01 33.71
N THR A 15 -30.28 44.67 34.18
CA THR A 15 -29.81 44.29 35.55
C THR A 15 -30.81 43.82 36.66
N PRO A 16 -30.34 43.40 37.87
CA PRO A 16 -29.71 42.12 38.24
C PRO A 16 -30.42 41.48 39.48
N PHE A 17 -30.05 40.28 39.94
CA PHE A 17 -30.35 39.89 41.34
C PHE A 17 -29.25 39.03 41.97
N LEU A 18 -28.90 39.42 43.20
CA LEU A 18 -27.87 38.91 44.09
C LEU A 18 -28.44 37.92 45.12
N HIS A 19 -27.51 37.13 45.67
CA HIS A 19 -27.46 36.56 47.03
C HIS A 19 -28.28 35.28 47.36
N HIS A 20 -27.56 34.18 47.65
CA HIS A 20 -27.27 33.88 49.05
C HIS A 20 -26.04 32.97 49.23
N LYS A 21 -25.15 33.40 50.14
CA LYS A 21 -24.05 32.64 50.73
C LYS A 21 -24.58 31.55 51.67
N ARG A 22 -23.90 30.39 51.71
CA ARG A 22 -23.57 29.69 52.98
C ARG A 22 -22.23 28.99 52.87
N THR A 23 -21.32 29.44 53.71
CA THR A 23 -19.98 28.94 54.01
C THR A 23 -20.03 27.80 55.02
N TRP A 24 -19.20 26.79 54.85
CA TRP A 24 -18.53 26.06 55.95
C TRP A 24 -17.10 25.68 55.51
N LEU A 25 -16.14 26.33 56.18
CA LEU A 25 -14.76 25.88 56.47
C LEU A 25 -14.86 24.63 57.40
N ASP A 26 -13.92 23.69 57.58
CA ASP A 26 -12.48 23.57 57.39
C ASP A 26 -12.15 22.05 57.40
N THR A 27 -11.08 21.62 56.74
CA THR A 27 -9.97 20.81 57.33
C THR A 27 -8.97 20.40 56.25
N CYS A 28 -7.71 20.81 56.46
CA CYS A 28 -6.55 20.45 55.66
C CYS A 28 -6.01 19.06 56.02
N ALA A 29 -5.54 18.29 55.02
CA ALA A 29 -4.30 17.52 55.08
C ALA A 29 -3.82 17.14 53.65
N PRO A 30 -2.52 17.24 53.33
CA PRO A 30 -1.98 16.92 52.01
C PRO A 30 -1.56 15.45 51.93
N PHE A 31 -1.99 14.72 50.89
CA PHE A 31 -1.50 13.37 50.60
C PHE A 31 -0.55 13.36 49.39
N ARG A 32 0.60 12.71 49.62
CA ARG A 32 1.78 12.54 48.75
C ARG A 32 1.48 11.72 47.49
N PRO A 33 2.31 11.85 46.43
CA PRO A 33 2.16 11.09 45.20
C PRO A 33 2.45 9.59 45.43
N PHE A 34 1.52 8.74 45.00
CA PHE A 34 1.66 7.28 45.00
C PHE A 34 2.40 6.84 43.74
N THR A 35 3.62 6.34 43.91
CA THR A 35 4.36 5.58 42.89
C THR A 35 3.83 4.15 42.84
N MET A 36 3.25 3.72 41.71
CA MET A 36 2.93 2.31 41.49
C MET A 36 4.16 1.56 40.95
N THR A 37 4.88 0.90 41.84
CA THR A 37 5.75 -0.23 41.51
C THR A 37 4.92 -1.52 41.50
N SER A 38 4.85 -2.20 40.37
CA SER A 38 4.21 -3.52 40.24
C SER A 38 4.94 -4.58 41.08
N PRO A 39 4.23 -5.47 41.79
CA PRO A 39 4.87 -6.60 42.48
C PRO A 39 5.26 -7.72 41.48
N PRO A 40 6.32 -8.50 41.77
CA PRO A 40 6.76 -9.59 40.91
C PRO A 40 5.79 -10.78 40.97
N LEU A 41 5.48 -11.34 39.80
CA LEU A 41 4.71 -12.58 39.66
C LEU A 41 5.53 -13.77 40.19
N GLN A 42 4.96 -14.52 41.13
CA GLN A 42 5.48 -15.82 41.57
C GLN A 42 5.21 -16.91 40.52
N PRO A 43 6.09 -17.92 40.40
CA PRO A 43 5.98 -18.97 39.39
C PRO A 43 4.87 -19.96 39.75
N VAL A 44 3.97 -20.21 38.79
CA VAL A 44 2.92 -21.23 38.90
C VAL A 44 3.51 -22.58 38.50
N GLY A 45 3.28 -23.59 39.35
CA GLY A 45 3.88 -24.92 39.28
C GLY A 45 3.52 -25.74 38.05
N GLU A 46 4.48 -26.58 37.66
CA GLU A 46 4.39 -27.58 36.60
C GLU A 46 3.33 -28.64 36.89
N LEU A 47 2.51 -28.96 35.89
CA LEU A 47 1.70 -30.18 35.83
C LEU A 47 2.26 -31.10 34.72
N PRO A 48 2.25 -32.43 34.93
CA PRO A 48 3.12 -33.36 34.23
C PRO A 48 2.64 -33.70 32.81
N ILE A 49 3.60 -33.71 31.88
CA ILE A 49 3.41 -34.13 30.48
C ILE A 49 3.39 -35.67 30.42
N SER A 50 2.27 -36.22 29.94
CA SER A 50 2.13 -37.64 29.60
C SER A 50 2.91 -37.98 28.32
N LYS A 51 3.82 -38.95 28.41
CA LYS A 51 4.59 -39.53 27.30
C LYS A 51 3.68 -40.23 26.28
N PRO A 52 3.92 -40.12 24.96
CA PRO A 52 3.45 -41.12 24.00
C PRO A 52 4.44 -42.28 23.90
N ALA A 53 3.87 -43.47 23.72
CA ALA A 53 4.53 -44.77 23.70
C ALA A 53 5.41 -44.98 22.45
N SER A 54 6.47 -45.77 22.66
CA SER A 54 7.41 -46.30 21.68
C SER A 54 6.83 -47.46 20.87
N GLU A 55 7.02 -47.46 19.56
CA GLU A 55 7.06 -48.68 18.75
C GLU A 55 8.35 -48.72 17.91
N ALA A 56 8.98 -49.89 17.93
CA ALA A 56 10.29 -50.21 17.34
C ALA A 56 10.09 -50.95 15.98
N PRO A 57 11.15 -51.30 15.23
CA PRO A 57 11.21 -51.12 13.78
C PRO A 57 10.92 -52.37 12.95
N ALA A 58 10.51 -52.18 11.69
CA ALA A 58 10.42 -53.23 10.67
C ALA A 58 11.58 -53.12 9.66
N ASN A 59 12.22 -54.27 9.41
CA ASN A 59 13.40 -54.48 8.56
C ASN A 59 13.02 -54.56 7.05
N PRO A 60 13.99 -54.44 6.11
CA PRO A 60 13.73 -54.24 4.68
C PRO A 60 13.75 -55.55 3.87
N GLU A 61 12.91 -55.64 2.83
CA GLU A 61 12.98 -56.70 1.82
C GLU A 61 13.16 -56.13 0.39
N SER A 62 14.31 -56.51 -0.17
CA SER A 62 14.67 -56.86 -1.55
C SER A 62 13.85 -56.34 -2.75
N VAL A 63 14.54 -55.63 -3.65
CA VAL A 63 14.16 -55.44 -5.07
C VAL A 63 15.04 -56.34 -5.95
N PRO A 64 14.48 -57.15 -6.87
CA PRO A 64 15.28 -58.00 -7.75
C PRO A 64 15.72 -57.27 -9.02
N THR A 65 16.99 -57.47 -9.35
CA THR A 65 17.70 -57.13 -10.60
C THR A 65 17.35 -58.08 -11.74
N VAL A 66 17.26 -57.58 -12.99
CA VAL A 66 17.29 -58.40 -14.22
C VAL A 66 18.06 -57.66 -15.34
N PRO A 67 18.81 -58.35 -16.22
CA PRO A 67 20.11 -57.90 -16.74
C PRO A 67 20.13 -57.47 -18.23
N ALA A 68 21.35 -57.25 -18.70
CA ALA A 68 21.78 -56.60 -19.92
C ALA A 68 21.52 -57.35 -21.26
N LYS A 69 21.54 -56.49 -22.30
CA LYS A 69 21.54 -56.66 -23.77
C LYS A 69 22.13 -57.95 -24.36
N ARG A 70 21.52 -58.40 -25.47
CA ARG A 70 22.19 -59.15 -26.55
C ARG A 70 21.65 -58.72 -27.93
N THR A 71 22.51 -58.88 -28.94
CA THR A 71 22.61 -58.23 -30.26
C THR A 71 21.87 -58.92 -31.43
N LEU A 72 21.34 -58.09 -32.37
CA LEU A 72 21.20 -58.13 -33.86
C LEU A 72 21.25 -59.48 -34.65
N PRO A 73 20.49 -59.64 -35.76
CA PRO A 73 20.87 -59.07 -37.08
C PRO A 73 19.75 -58.60 -38.03
N ASN A 74 20.19 -57.89 -39.10
CA ASN A 74 19.49 -57.29 -40.23
C ASN A 74 18.62 -58.25 -41.09
N GLY A 75 17.55 -57.72 -41.70
CA GLY A 75 16.84 -58.34 -42.83
C GLY A 75 15.84 -57.40 -43.50
N ASN A 76 16.03 -57.17 -44.81
CA ASN A 76 15.21 -56.37 -45.73
C ASN A 76 13.78 -56.95 -45.91
N GLY A 77 12.76 -56.10 -46.12
CA GLY A 77 11.44 -56.56 -46.58
C GLY A 77 10.36 -55.47 -46.66
N ASN A 78 9.89 -55.21 -47.86
CA ASN A 78 8.89 -54.22 -48.26
C ASN A 78 7.45 -54.71 -47.93
N GLY A 79 6.50 -53.82 -47.58
CA GLY A 79 5.06 -54.09 -47.73
C GLY A 79 4.10 -53.68 -46.59
N ASN A 80 3.31 -52.64 -46.86
CA ASN A 80 1.89 -52.39 -46.53
C ASN A 80 1.31 -52.54 -45.10
N ASN A 81 0.79 -51.39 -44.63
CA ASN A 81 -0.47 -51.12 -43.88
C ASN A 81 -1.02 -52.17 -42.88
N ALA A 82 -0.98 -51.83 -41.59
CA ALA A 82 -2.16 -51.79 -40.69
C ALA A 82 -1.81 -51.25 -39.28
N ASN A 83 -2.26 -50.03 -39.00
CA ASN A 83 -2.94 -49.55 -37.78
C ASN A 83 -2.63 -50.17 -36.38
N GLU A 84 -1.76 -49.55 -35.56
CA GLU A 84 -1.84 -49.60 -34.07
C GLU A 84 -1.17 -48.37 -33.37
N GLY A 85 -1.91 -47.75 -32.42
CA GLY A 85 -1.40 -47.06 -31.22
C GLY A 85 -0.86 -45.61 -31.32
N PRO A 86 -1.42 -44.61 -30.58
CA PRO A 86 -0.83 -43.29 -30.51
C PRO A 86 0.40 -43.30 -29.59
N ALA A 87 1.59 -43.17 -30.18
CA ALA A 87 2.85 -42.97 -29.48
C ALA A 87 2.77 -41.82 -28.48
N GLY A 88 3.24 -42.08 -27.25
CA GLY A 88 3.32 -41.12 -26.16
C GLY A 88 4.04 -39.84 -26.58
N LYS A 89 3.29 -38.73 -26.67
CA LYS A 89 3.85 -37.40 -26.85
C LYS A 89 4.71 -37.08 -25.62
N LYS A 90 6.04 -37.12 -25.77
CA LYS A 90 6.96 -36.44 -24.85
C LYS A 90 6.47 -35.00 -24.71
N LYS A 91 5.97 -34.63 -23.52
CA LYS A 91 5.56 -33.25 -23.21
C LYS A 91 6.78 -32.37 -23.47
N LYS A 92 6.77 -31.62 -24.58
CA LYS A 92 7.74 -30.54 -24.81
C LYS A 92 7.66 -29.63 -23.59
N VAL A 93 8.73 -29.59 -22.78
CA VAL A 93 8.89 -28.58 -21.74
C VAL A 93 8.79 -27.24 -22.46
N LYS A 94 7.72 -26.48 -22.21
CA LYS A 94 7.58 -25.13 -22.76
C LYS A 94 8.77 -24.34 -22.21
N LYS A 95 9.71 -23.97 -23.08
CA LYS A 95 10.76 -23.00 -22.73
C LYS A 95 10.04 -21.76 -22.20
N PHE A 96 10.26 -21.44 -20.94
CA PHE A 96 9.76 -20.22 -20.33
C PHE A 96 10.37 -19.04 -21.10
N LYS A 97 9.53 -18.23 -21.74
CA LYS A 97 9.96 -16.95 -22.30
C LYS A 97 9.54 -15.88 -21.29
N PRO A 98 10.47 -15.12 -20.68
CA PRO A 98 10.10 -14.01 -19.82
C PRO A 98 9.27 -13.02 -20.61
N LYS A 99 8.27 -12.42 -19.97
CA LYS A 99 7.49 -11.34 -20.56
C LYS A 99 8.38 -10.08 -20.63
N PRO A 100 8.10 -9.13 -21.53
CA PRO A 100 8.77 -7.83 -21.46
C PRO A 100 8.48 -7.20 -20.10
N ILE A 101 9.54 -6.77 -19.42
CA ILE A 101 9.46 -6.07 -18.14
C ILE A 101 8.74 -4.75 -18.39
N LYS A 102 7.71 -4.48 -17.59
CA LYS A 102 6.95 -3.24 -17.68
C LYS A 102 7.60 -2.18 -16.79
N GLU A 103 7.67 -0.95 -17.29
CA GLU A 103 8.09 0.21 -16.52
C GLU A 103 7.27 0.39 -15.22
N GLY A 104 7.96 0.74 -14.14
CA GLY A 104 7.43 0.94 -12.80
C GLY A 104 6.90 -0.35 -12.16
N SER A 105 7.17 -1.51 -12.75
CA SER A 105 6.73 -2.80 -12.21
C SER A 105 7.68 -3.31 -11.14
N SER A 106 7.17 -4.17 -10.25
CA SER A 106 8.02 -4.84 -9.25
C SER A 106 9.12 -5.69 -9.88
N GLU A 107 8.91 -6.19 -11.11
CA GLU A 107 9.93 -6.96 -11.83
C GLU A 107 11.10 -6.07 -12.26
N GLU A 108 10.83 -4.87 -12.76
CA GLU A 108 11.88 -3.89 -13.10
C GLU A 108 12.68 -3.45 -11.87
N VAL A 109 11.97 -3.15 -10.78
CA VAL A 109 12.57 -2.75 -9.51
C VAL A 109 13.49 -3.84 -8.96
N LEU A 110 13.00 -5.09 -8.92
CA LEU A 110 13.79 -6.23 -8.49
C LEU A 110 15.05 -6.42 -9.36
N MET A 111 14.92 -6.22 -10.68
CA MET A 111 16.06 -6.32 -11.59
C MET A 111 17.14 -5.28 -11.31
N MET A 112 16.78 -4.05 -10.95
CA MET A 112 17.76 -3.02 -10.57
C MET A 112 18.54 -3.41 -9.30
N ASP A 113 17.86 -3.99 -8.30
CA ASP A 113 18.51 -4.47 -7.09
C ASP A 113 19.43 -5.68 -7.34
N ILE A 114 18.99 -6.63 -8.19
CA ILE A 114 19.81 -7.77 -8.61
C ILE A 114 21.06 -7.28 -9.34
N GLN A 115 20.92 -6.35 -10.28
CA GLN A 115 22.04 -5.80 -11.02
C GLN A 115 23.04 -5.07 -10.11
N ALA A 116 22.55 -4.24 -9.19
CA ALA A 116 23.40 -3.56 -8.21
C ALA A 116 24.17 -4.57 -7.33
N MET A 117 23.53 -5.67 -6.96
CA MET A 117 24.19 -6.74 -6.22
C MET A 117 25.26 -7.44 -7.06
N LEU A 118 25.00 -7.75 -8.34
CA LEU A 118 26.01 -8.33 -9.25
C LEU A 118 27.21 -7.39 -9.45
N GLU A 119 26.97 -6.09 -9.52
CA GLU A 119 28.03 -5.07 -9.65
C GLU A 119 28.89 -4.98 -8.39
N ALA A 120 28.28 -4.98 -7.21
CA ALA A 120 29.01 -5.02 -5.93
C ALA A 120 29.89 -6.28 -5.83
N GLN A 121 29.40 -7.42 -6.30
CA GLN A 121 30.17 -8.67 -6.32
C GLN A 121 31.40 -8.61 -7.23
N LYS A 122 31.27 -7.99 -8.42
CA LYS A 122 32.42 -7.83 -9.34
C LYS A 122 33.56 -7.03 -8.71
N LEU A 123 33.25 -6.14 -7.76
CA LEU A 123 34.24 -5.34 -7.04
C LEU A 123 34.89 -6.13 -5.88
N GLU A 124 34.13 -7.01 -5.22
CA GLU A 124 34.63 -7.86 -4.12
C GLU A 124 35.45 -9.06 -4.61
N ASP A 125 34.99 -9.72 -5.68
CA ASP A 125 35.60 -10.91 -6.26
C ASP A 125 36.73 -10.53 -7.25
N ALA A 126 37.79 -9.85 -6.76
CA ALA A 126 38.98 -9.48 -7.54
C ALA A 126 39.92 -10.67 -7.89
N ALA A 127 39.49 -11.90 -7.63
CA ALA A 127 40.21 -13.12 -8.01
C ALA A 127 39.82 -13.55 -9.44
N PRO A 128 40.72 -14.20 -10.21
CA PRO A 128 40.41 -14.64 -11.57
C PRO A 128 39.28 -15.68 -11.53
N ALA A 129 38.08 -15.26 -11.91
CA ALA A 129 36.99 -16.17 -12.11
C ALA A 129 37.31 -17.05 -13.32
N THR A 130 37.29 -18.37 -13.13
CA THR A 130 37.28 -19.31 -14.25
C THR A 130 36.03 -19.05 -15.09
N ASP A 131 36.19 -18.82 -16.39
CA ASP A 131 35.13 -18.61 -17.39
C ASP A 131 34.24 -19.85 -17.63
N GLU A 132 34.28 -20.84 -16.73
CA GLU A 132 33.38 -21.98 -16.79
C GLU A 132 31.97 -21.53 -16.40
N ALA A 133 31.00 -21.81 -17.27
CA ALA A 133 29.60 -21.54 -17.02
C ALA A 133 29.17 -22.26 -15.73
N GLU A 134 28.77 -21.49 -14.72
CA GLU A 134 28.37 -22.04 -13.43
C GLU A 134 27.19 -23.02 -13.60
N GLU A 135 27.38 -24.27 -13.18
CA GLU A 135 26.34 -25.29 -13.23
C GLU A 135 25.25 -24.99 -12.18
N LEU A 136 24.08 -24.56 -12.64
CA LEU A 136 22.93 -24.27 -11.80
C LEU A 136 22.31 -25.57 -11.26
N PRO A 137 21.82 -25.58 -10.00
CA PRO A 137 21.18 -26.77 -9.44
C PRO A 137 19.92 -27.15 -10.21
N GLU A 138 19.59 -28.44 -10.31
CA GLU A 138 18.37 -28.86 -11.03
C GLU A 138 17.11 -28.26 -10.39
N PRO A 139 16.12 -27.78 -11.18
CA PRO A 139 14.83 -27.36 -10.63
C PRO A 139 14.18 -28.46 -9.79
N GLY A 140 13.82 -28.12 -8.56
CA GLY A 140 13.34 -29.03 -7.52
C GLY A 140 14.37 -29.32 -6.44
N SER A 141 15.65 -29.00 -6.68
CA SER A 141 16.73 -29.17 -5.71
C SER A 141 16.49 -28.34 -4.45
N ILE A 142 16.85 -28.93 -3.31
CA ILE A 142 16.84 -28.26 -2.01
C ILE A 142 18.27 -27.89 -1.66
N ILE A 143 18.53 -26.61 -1.48
CA ILE A 143 19.86 -26.05 -1.20
C ILE A 143 19.78 -25.02 -0.08
N ASP A 144 20.91 -24.79 0.58
CA ASP A 144 21.06 -23.74 1.57
C ASP A 144 21.76 -22.53 0.92
N VAL A 145 21.21 -21.33 1.14
CA VAL A 145 21.71 -20.07 0.59
C VAL A 145 21.82 -19.02 1.70
N GLN A 146 22.79 -18.12 1.60
CA GLN A 146 22.98 -17.02 2.53
C GLN A 146 22.39 -15.74 1.93
N VAL A 147 21.49 -15.10 2.66
CA VAL A 147 20.86 -13.83 2.28
C VAL A 147 21.84 -12.70 2.56
N GLN A 148 22.14 -11.89 1.55
CA GLN A 148 23.11 -10.80 1.65
C GLN A 148 22.44 -9.44 1.65
N ALA A 149 21.32 -9.30 0.95
CA ALA A 149 20.59 -8.03 0.83
C ALA A 149 19.09 -8.25 0.81
N LEU A 150 18.34 -7.19 1.09
CA LEU A 150 16.89 -7.14 0.91
C LEU A 150 16.59 -6.26 -0.30
N SER A 151 15.79 -6.77 -1.23
CA SER A 151 15.35 -6.00 -2.39
C SER A 151 14.32 -4.95 -1.99
N SER A 152 14.12 -3.99 -2.89
CA SER A 152 13.07 -2.97 -2.77
C SER A 152 11.67 -3.57 -2.85
N THR A 153 11.52 -4.78 -3.41
CA THR A 153 10.26 -5.54 -3.40
C THR A 153 10.01 -6.30 -2.09
N GLY A 154 11.00 -6.36 -1.20
CA GLY A 154 10.94 -7.08 0.08
C GLY A 154 11.31 -8.55 -0.02
N ASP A 155 12.01 -8.95 -1.08
CA ASP A 155 12.54 -10.30 -1.27
C ASP A 155 14.02 -10.33 -0.84
N GLY A 156 14.44 -11.38 -0.15
CA GLY A 156 15.85 -11.59 0.15
C GLY A 156 16.62 -11.94 -1.13
N LEU A 157 17.78 -11.29 -1.32
CA LEU A 157 18.72 -11.61 -2.37
C LEU A 157 19.87 -12.41 -1.75
N ALA A 158 19.95 -13.67 -2.15
CA ALA A 158 20.82 -14.65 -1.53
C ALA A 158 21.83 -15.25 -2.52
N ARG A 159 22.92 -15.81 -1.99
CA ARG A 159 23.94 -16.53 -2.75
C ARG A 159 24.27 -17.86 -2.09
N GLN A 160 24.78 -18.76 -2.90
CA GLN A 160 25.59 -19.85 -2.37
C GLN A 160 27.05 -19.39 -2.26
N PRO A 161 27.79 -19.80 -1.22
CA PRO A 161 29.22 -19.52 -1.13
C PRO A 161 29.98 -19.96 -2.38
N GLY A 162 30.84 -19.08 -2.92
CA GLY A 162 31.65 -19.37 -4.12
C GLY A 162 30.89 -19.38 -5.45
N ARG A 163 29.62 -18.96 -5.47
CA ARG A 163 28.76 -18.96 -6.67
C ARG A 163 28.30 -17.54 -7.02
N LYS A 164 28.08 -17.29 -8.32
CA LYS A 164 27.69 -15.97 -8.85
C LYS A 164 26.17 -15.81 -8.96
N ASN A 165 25.43 -16.92 -9.16
CA ASN A 165 23.98 -16.84 -9.32
C ASN A 165 23.28 -16.26 -8.08
N ILE A 166 22.42 -15.26 -8.29
CA ILE A 166 21.57 -14.70 -7.25
C ILE A 166 20.29 -15.52 -7.10
N TYR A 167 19.89 -15.78 -5.86
CA TYR A 167 18.64 -16.44 -5.52
C TYR A 167 17.68 -15.43 -4.89
N VAL A 168 16.50 -15.26 -5.49
CA VAL A 168 15.42 -14.43 -4.94
C VAL A 168 14.59 -15.30 -3.99
N VAL A 169 14.60 -14.95 -2.70
CA VAL A 169 14.01 -15.76 -1.63
C VAL A 169 13.11 -14.93 -0.73
N LYS A 170 11.83 -15.29 -0.71
CA LYS A 170 10.83 -14.59 0.08
C LYS A 170 10.92 -14.91 1.58
N ASN A 171 10.48 -13.99 2.43
CA ASN A 171 10.46 -14.14 3.90
C ASN A 171 11.84 -14.41 4.51
N SER A 172 12.87 -13.83 3.93
CA SER A 172 14.24 -13.95 4.39
C SER A 172 14.88 -12.57 4.44
N ILE A 173 15.77 -12.35 5.39
CA ILE A 173 16.40 -11.04 5.63
C ILE A 173 17.93 -11.16 5.62
N PRO A 174 18.67 -10.06 5.39
CA PRO A 174 20.12 -10.07 5.34
C PRO A 174 20.73 -10.75 6.58
N GLY A 175 21.69 -11.65 6.34
CA GLY A 175 22.35 -12.43 7.38
C GLY A 175 21.75 -13.82 7.62
N ASP A 176 20.50 -14.08 7.18
CA ASP A 176 19.92 -15.42 7.29
C ASP A 176 20.69 -16.42 6.40
N VAL A 177 20.85 -17.65 6.87
CA VAL A 177 21.07 -18.82 6.02
C VAL A 177 19.76 -19.57 5.94
N VAL A 178 19.21 -19.71 4.74
CA VAL A 178 17.89 -20.27 4.49
C VAL A 178 17.96 -21.47 3.58
N ARG A 179 17.12 -22.46 3.85
CA ARG A 179 16.90 -23.61 2.99
C ARG A 179 15.81 -23.29 2.00
N ILE A 180 16.09 -23.48 0.72
CA ILE A 180 15.15 -23.17 -0.38
C ILE A 180 14.97 -24.37 -1.31
N LYS A 181 13.80 -24.45 -1.93
CA LYS A 181 13.55 -25.30 -3.09
C LYS A 181 13.62 -24.45 -4.35
N VAL A 182 14.68 -24.62 -5.14
CA VAL A 182 14.83 -23.88 -6.41
C VAL A 182 13.81 -24.40 -7.41
N TYR A 183 13.04 -23.53 -8.07
CA TYR A 183 12.02 -23.99 -9.02
C TYR A 183 12.07 -23.28 -10.38
N LEU A 184 12.77 -22.15 -10.47
CA LEU A 184 12.87 -21.38 -11.70
C LEU A 184 14.25 -20.75 -11.82
N HIS A 185 14.88 -20.93 -12.98
CA HIS A 185 16.05 -20.16 -13.38
C HIS A 185 15.64 -19.15 -14.44
N ILE A 186 16.19 -17.95 -14.36
CA ILE A 186 16.04 -16.91 -15.39
C ILE A 186 17.46 -16.48 -15.81
N PRO A 187 18.16 -17.31 -16.61
CA PRO A 187 19.58 -17.09 -16.90
C PRO A 187 19.85 -15.77 -17.61
N THR A 188 18.92 -15.31 -18.45
CA THR A 188 19.00 -14.01 -19.15
C THR A 188 18.99 -12.81 -18.21
N GLN A 189 18.60 -13.01 -16.96
CA GLN A 189 18.50 -12.00 -15.91
C GLN A 189 19.40 -12.36 -14.71
N HIS A 190 20.33 -13.32 -14.88
CA HIS A 190 21.34 -13.72 -13.89
C HIS A 190 20.82 -14.06 -12.49
N HIS A 191 19.59 -14.59 -12.41
CA HIS A 191 19.03 -15.01 -11.13
C HIS A 191 18.16 -16.26 -11.24
N SER A 192 17.89 -16.83 -10.07
CA SER A 192 17.02 -17.97 -9.84
C SER A 192 16.02 -17.63 -8.75
N VAL A 193 14.88 -18.32 -8.74
CA VAL A 193 13.83 -18.14 -7.74
C VAL A 193 13.64 -19.45 -6.98
N GLY A 194 13.57 -19.33 -5.66
CA GLY A 194 13.36 -20.46 -4.75
C GLY A 194 12.21 -20.24 -3.79
N ASP A 195 11.49 -21.31 -3.50
CA ASP A 195 10.52 -21.35 -2.42
C ASP A 195 11.27 -21.49 -1.09
N PHE A 196 11.00 -20.57 -0.16
CA PHE A 196 11.51 -20.65 1.20
C PHE A 196 10.96 -21.90 1.90
N ILE A 197 11.85 -22.71 2.49
CA ILE A 197 11.47 -23.89 3.29
C ILE A 197 11.63 -23.58 4.78
N SER A 198 12.83 -23.20 5.20
CA SER A 198 13.14 -22.95 6.62
C SER A 198 14.37 -22.07 6.78
N VAL A 199 14.54 -21.51 7.98
CA VAL A 199 15.81 -20.92 8.41
C VAL A 199 16.72 -22.02 8.88
N VAL A 200 17.94 -22.06 8.38
CA VAL A 200 19.01 -22.92 8.88
C VAL A 200 19.81 -22.20 9.96
N LYS A 201 20.10 -20.92 9.75
CA LYS A 201 20.74 -20.04 10.74
C LYS A 201 20.11 -18.64 10.68
N PRO A 202 19.50 -18.14 11.76
CA PRO A 202 18.89 -16.82 11.77
C PRO A 202 19.94 -15.70 11.77
N SER A 203 19.61 -14.59 11.11
CA SER A 203 20.29 -13.30 11.23
C SER A 203 20.11 -12.72 12.64
N PRO A 204 21.06 -11.92 13.15
CA PRO A 204 20.84 -11.09 14.34
C PRO A 204 19.65 -10.12 14.22
N LEU A 205 19.25 -9.76 12.99
CA LEU A 205 18.10 -8.90 12.71
C LEU A 205 16.76 -9.65 12.74
N ARG A 206 16.80 -10.98 12.93
CA ARG A 206 15.62 -11.85 12.89
C ARG A 206 15.18 -12.22 14.29
N ASP A 207 13.92 -11.95 14.60
CA ASP A 207 13.26 -12.49 15.78
C ASP A 207 11.83 -12.94 15.44
N ASP A 208 11.66 -14.26 15.33
CA ASP A 208 10.38 -14.87 14.99
C ASP A 208 9.34 -14.74 16.12
N SER A 209 9.73 -14.37 17.35
CA SER A 209 8.78 -14.10 18.43
C SER A 209 7.92 -12.84 18.20
N ARG A 210 8.31 -11.97 17.25
CA ARG A 210 7.52 -10.80 16.82
C ARG A 210 6.39 -11.14 15.88
N ILE A 211 6.40 -12.34 15.30
CA ILE A 211 5.43 -12.74 14.28
C ILE A 211 4.03 -12.84 14.91
N GLY A 212 3.21 -11.81 14.71
CA GLY A 212 1.84 -11.77 15.19
C GLY A 212 0.82 -12.57 14.37
N CYS A 213 1.21 -13.14 13.22
CA CYS A 213 0.32 -13.88 12.32
C CYS A 213 0.79 -15.31 12.09
N GLN A 214 -0.05 -16.30 12.43
CA GLN A 214 0.25 -17.72 12.21
C GLN A 214 0.42 -18.12 10.74
N TYR A 215 -0.09 -17.29 9.81
CA TYR A 215 0.04 -17.50 8.36
C TYR A 215 1.22 -16.77 7.75
N PHE A 216 2.04 -16.08 8.55
CA PHE A 216 3.24 -15.43 8.06
C PHE A 216 4.14 -16.44 7.35
N GLY A 217 4.74 -16.03 6.24
CA GLY A 217 5.50 -16.93 5.39
C GLY A 217 4.68 -17.63 4.30
N GLN A 218 3.43 -18.00 4.59
CA GLN A 218 2.54 -18.71 3.66
C GLN A 218 1.54 -17.78 2.95
N CYS A 219 1.00 -16.79 3.66
CA CYS A 219 0.15 -15.75 3.08
C CYS A 219 1.01 -14.76 2.27
N SER A 220 0.48 -14.26 1.14
CA SER A 220 1.21 -13.30 0.30
C SER A 220 1.19 -11.85 0.82
N GLY A 221 0.58 -11.59 1.98
CA GLY A 221 0.26 -10.24 2.45
C GLY A 221 1.39 -9.46 3.12
N CYS A 222 2.14 -10.11 4.02
CA CYS A 222 3.20 -9.48 4.83
C CYS A 222 4.58 -10.08 4.50
N GLN A 223 5.62 -9.28 4.66
CA GLN A 223 7.01 -9.65 4.34
C GLN A 223 7.94 -9.58 5.55
N PHE A 224 7.65 -8.73 6.54
CA PHE A 224 8.65 -8.29 7.54
C PHE A 224 8.31 -8.56 9.01
N GLN A 225 7.34 -9.42 9.33
CA GLN A 225 6.91 -9.62 10.73
C GLN A 225 8.00 -10.16 11.67
N MET A 226 9.08 -10.73 11.13
CA MET A 226 10.24 -11.21 11.88
C MET A 226 11.31 -10.14 12.13
N MET A 227 11.16 -8.94 11.56
CA MET A 227 12.15 -7.86 11.60
C MET A 227 11.70 -6.77 12.58
N ASP A 228 12.65 -6.21 13.32
CA ASP A 228 12.36 -5.09 14.22
C ASP A 228 11.78 -3.90 13.44
N TYR A 229 10.87 -3.15 14.07
CA TYR A 229 10.17 -2.09 13.36
C TYR A 229 11.14 -0.97 12.91
N ALA A 230 12.18 -0.67 13.69
CA ALA A 230 13.19 0.30 13.28
C ALA A 230 13.92 -0.14 12.00
N ASP A 231 14.25 -1.43 11.89
CA ASP A 231 14.89 -2.01 10.70
C ASP A 231 13.94 -2.00 9.49
N GLN A 232 12.62 -2.17 9.70
CA GLN A 232 11.64 -2.01 8.62
C GLN A 232 11.64 -0.57 8.08
N LEU A 233 11.68 0.43 8.96
CA LEU A 233 11.71 1.85 8.57
C LEU A 233 13.01 2.22 7.87
N ALA A 234 14.14 1.73 8.38
CA ALA A 234 15.45 1.89 7.76
C ALA A 234 15.47 1.26 6.36
N HIS A 235 14.97 0.04 6.19
CA HIS A 235 14.86 -0.59 4.88
C HIS A 235 13.99 0.23 3.93
N LYS A 236 12.81 0.69 4.38
CA LYS A 236 11.91 1.53 3.56
C LYS A 236 12.56 2.83 3.11
N ARG A 237 13.44 3.42 3.92
CA ARG A 237 14.23 4.58 3.52
C ARG A 237 15.15 4.22 2.35
N THR A 238 15.85 3.07 2.43
CA THR A 238 16.72 2.61 1.32
C THR A 238 15.94 2.39 0.03
N ILE A 239 14.65 2.03 0.09
CA ILE A 239 13.79 1.89 -1.10
C ILE A 239 13.64 3.24 -1.81
N VAL A 240 13.42 4.32 -1.07
CA VAL A 240 13.35 5.68 -1.63
C VAL A 240 14.70 6.11 -2.21
N GLU A 241 15.80 5.86 -1.49
CA GLU A 241 17.16 6.16 -1.97
C GLU A 241 17.48 5.45 -3.28
N LYS A 242 17.21 4.14 -3.35
CA LYS A 242 17.38 3.34 -4.57
C LYS A 242 16.46 3.79 -5.68
N ALA A 243 15.22 4.20 -5.37
CA ALA A 243 14.30 4.71 -6.37
C ALA A 243 14.86 5.96 -7.06
N PHE A 244 15.31 6.95 -6.30
CA PHE A 244 15.91 8.16 -6.87
C PHE A 244 17.25 7.89 -7.55
N LYS A 245 18.08 6.99 -7.02
CA LYS A 245 19.32 6.59 -7.69
C LYS A 245 19.08 5.97 -9.07
N ASN A 246 18.10 5.07 -9.17
CA ASN A 246 17.97 4.21 -10.35
C ASN A 246 16.97 4.74 -11.39
N PHE A 247 15.97 5.53 -10.98
CA PHE A 247 14.85 5.89 -11.85
C PHE A 247 14.72 7.39 -12.12
N SER A 248 15.38 8.26 -11.35
CA SER A 248 15.26 9.72 -11.55
C SER A 248 16.00 10.24 -12.78
N GLN A 249 17.07 9.55 -13.20
CA GLN A 249 18.02 10.04 -14.22
C GLN A 249 18.61 11.41 -13.83
N LEU A 250 18.82 11.64 -12.54
CA LEU A 250 19.47 12.82 -11.99
C LEU A 250 20.88 12.49 -11.54
N ALA A 251 21.76 13.50 -11.60
CA ALA A 251 23.06 13.40 -10.97
C ALA A 251 22.88 13.32 -9.43
N PRO A 252 23.69 12.53 -8.71
CA PRO A 252 23.53 12.33 -7.26
C PRO A 252 23.50 13.63 -6.45
N GLU A 253 24.24 14.66 -6.86
CA GLU A 253 24.29 15.97 -6.23
C GLU A 253 22.97 16.77 -6.31
N LEU A 254 22.08 16.43 -7.24
CA LEU A 254 20.74 17.04 -7.35
C LEU A 254 19.70 16.34 -6.47
N VAL A 255 20.04 15.18 -5.91
CA VAL A 255 19.14 14.40 -5.05
C VAL A 255 19.55 14.64 -3.59
N PRO A 256 18.73 15.32 -2.78
CA PRO A 256 19.05 15.53 -1.37
C PRO A 256 19.06 14.19 -0.64
N THR A 257 19.73 14.16 0.51
CA THR A 257 19.68 13.00 1.40
C THR A 257 18.23 12.69 1.77
N VAL A 258 17.81 11.45 1.55
CA VAL A 258 16.49 10.98 1.96
C VAL A 258 16.41 10.99 3.49
N GLN A 259 15.36 11.57 4.02
CA GLN A 259 15.10 11.66 5.46
C GLN A 259 14.60 10.32 6.03
N GLU A 260 14.64 10.18 7.35
CA GLU A 260 14.11 8.97 8.01
C GLU A 260 12.65 8.71 7.68
N THR A 261 12.33 7.44 7.42
CA THR A 261 10.94 7.01 7.17
C THR A 261 10.10 7.26 8.41
N MET A 262 8.98 7.97 8.26
CA MET A 262 8.00 8.13 9.33
C MET A 262 7.20 6.85 9.53
N GLY A 263 7.24 6.32 10.75
CA GLY A 263 6.49 5.13 11.13
C GLY A 263 5.00 5.38 11.30
N SER A 264 4.20 4.33 11.13
CA SER A 264 2.80 4.32 11.53
C SER A 264 2.69 4.24 13.05
N PRO A 265 1.71 4.95 13.66
CA PRO A 265 1.40 4.76 15.08
C PRO A 265 1.00 3.32 15.45
N LEU A 266 0.45 2.56 14.49
CA LEU A 266 0.02 1.18 14.69
C LEU A 266 0.69 0.23 13.70
N GLN A 267 1.38 -0.79 14.21
CA GLN A 267 2.03 -1.83 13.39
C GLN A 267 1.10 -3.00 13.04
N TYR A 268 0.05 -3.19 13.85
CA TYR A 268 -1.03 -4.16 13.70
C TYR A 268 -2.36 -3.43 13.96
N GLY A 269 -3.49 -4.02 13.56
CA GLY A 269 -4.79 -3.38 13.79
C GLY A 269 -5.04 -2.08 13.01
N TYR A 270 -4.19 -1.73 12.04
CA TYR A 270 -4.26 -0.45 11.33
C TYR A 270 -5.14 -0.47 10.08
N ARG A 271 -5.37 -1.67 9.50
CA ARG A 271 -5.92 -1.82 8.16
C ARG A 271 -7.44 -1.77 8.16
N THR A 272 -8.01 -0.68 7.66
CA THR A 272 -9.46 -0.40 7.64
C THR A 272 -10.21 -1.11 6.51
N LYS A 273 -9.51 -1.80 5.60
CA LYS A 273 -10.11 -2.56 4.50
C LYS A 273 -9.44 -3.91 4.28
N LEU A 274 -10.24 -4.97 4.34
CA LEU A 274 -9.87 -6.32 3.94
C LEU A 274 -10.78 -6.80 2.81
N THR A 275 -10.24 -7.68 1.96
CA THR A 275 -10.99 -8.29 0.85
C THR A 275 -10.73 -9.80 0.79
N PRO A 276 -11.13 -10.56 1.82
CA PRO A 276 -11.03 -12.01 1.77
C PRO A 276 -11.88 -12.55 0.60
N HIS A 277 -11.44 -13.65 0.01
CA HIS A 277 -12.08 -14.25 -1.15
C HIS A 277 -12.09 -15.76 -1.02
N PHE A 278 -12.91 -16.40 -1.86
CA PHE A 278 -12.95 -17.84 -2.05
C PHE A 278 -13.00 -18.15 -3.56
N ASP A 279 -12.42 -19.29 -3.94
CA ASP A 279 -12.36 -19.73 -5.34
C ASP A 279 -13.73 -20.23 -5.83
N ALA A 280 -13.90 -20.35 -7.14
CA ALA A 280 -15.11 -20.94 -7.72
C ALA A 280 -15.22 -22.44 -7.39
N PRO A 281 -16.43 -23.03 -7.45
CA PRO A 281 -16.62 -24.45 -7.22
C PRO A 281 -15.72 -25.30 -8.13
N PRO A 282 -15.12 -26.40 -7.64
CA PRO A 282 -14.37 -27.33 -8.48
C PRO A 282 -15.19 -27.79 -9.68
N GLY A 283 -14.62 -27.70 -10.89
CA GLY A 283 -15.31 -28.04 -12.13
C GLY A 283 -16.25 -26.96 -12.69
N ALA A 284 -16.35 -25.79 -12.05
CA ALA A 284 -17.12 -24.66 -12.58
C ALA A 284 -16.61 -24.25 -13.98
N PRO A 285 -17.51 -24.08 -14.97
CA PRO A 285 -17.10 -23.77 -16.33
C PRO A 285 -16.52 -22.35 -16.45
N PHE A 286 -15.32 -22.22 -17.01
CA PHE A 286 -14.61 -20.93 -17.16
C PHE A 286 -14.70 -20.38 -18.60
N GLY A 287 -14.74 -19.05 -18.73
CA GLY A 287 -14.67 -18.35 -20.02
C GLY A 287 -15.94 -18.38 -20.88
N ARG A 288 -15.82 -18.03 -22.18
CA ARG A 288 -16.96 -17.87 -23.13
C ARG A 288 -17.83 -19.12 -23.31
N ARG A 289 -17.35 -20.31 -22.93
CA ARG A 289 -18.08 -21.60 -23.00
C ARG A 289 -18.96 -21.90 -21.76
N SER A 290 -19.09 -20.95 -20.82
CA SER A 290 -19.87 -21.11 -19.59
C SER A 290 -21.39 -21.11 -19.80
N LYS A 291 -21.91 -20.39 -20.81
CA LYS A 291 -23.36 -20.19 -20.98
C LYS A 291 -24.19 -21.44 -21.32
N SER A 292 -23.56 -22.51 -21.81
CA SER A 292 -24.24 -23.74 -22.26
C SER A 292 -24.01 -24.96 -21.35
N LYS A 293 -23.31 -24.79 -20.22
CA LYS A 293 -23.01 -25.87 -19.28
C LYS A 293 -23.87 -25.78 -18.02
N PRO A 294 -24.17 -26.91 -17.36
CA PRO A 294 -24.92 -26.91 -16.11
C PRO A 294 -24.18 -26.11 -15.03
N LYS A 295 -24.97 -25.42 -14.20
CA LYS A 295 -24.46 -24.67 -13.05
C LYS A 295 -23.87 -25.63 -12.03
N VAL A 296 -22.69 -25.31 -11.53
CA VAL A 296 -22.00 -26.05 -10.48
C VAL A 296 -22.00 -25.17 -9.24
N PHE A 297 -22.34 -25.75 -8.11
CA PHE A 297 -22.36 -25.09 -6.80
C PHE A 297 -21.32 -25.76 -5.88
N HIS A 298 -20.93 -25.06 -4.82
CA HIS A 298 -20.06 -25.65 -3.81
C HIS A 298 -20.78 -26.78 -3.06
N ALA A 299 -20.13 -27.95 -2.98
CA ALA A 299 -20.60 -29.10 -2.19
C ALA A 299 -20.19 -29.01 -0.71
N GLU A 300 -19.13 -28.27 -0.42
CA GLU A 300 -18.58 -28.01 0.91
C GLU A 300 -18.18 -26.54 1.02
N VAL A 301 -18.00 -26.06 2.25
CA VAL A 301 -17.56 -24.68 2.50
C VAL A 301 -16.18 -24.47 1.87
N PRO A 302 -16.01 -23.54 0.91
CA PRO A 302 -14.70 -23.32 0.31
C PRO A 302 -13.76 -22.63 1.31
N ALA A 303 -12.45 -22.79 1.08
CA ALA A 303 -11.44 -21.99 1.76
C ALA A 303 -11.75 -20.50 1.57
N PHE A 304 -11.70 -19.74 2.66
CA PHE A 304 -12.02 -18.32 2.69
C PHE A 304 -10.85 -17.55 3.30
N GLY A 305 -10.31 -16.57 2.57
CA GLY A 305 -9.16 -15.84 3.06
C GLY A 305 -8.39 -15.15 1.96
N PHE A 306 -7.08 -15.36 1.93
CA PHE A 306 -6.18 -14.66 1.01
C PHE A 306 -5.38 -15.64 0.16
N THR A 307 -4.67 -15.13 -0.83
CA THR A 307 -3.93 -15.98 -1.78
C THR A 307 -2.74 -16.66 -1.11
N LEU A 308 -2.62 -17.98 -1.30
CA LEU A 308 -1.45 -18.76 -0.92
C LEU A 308 -0.24 -18.30 -1.73
N LYS A 309 0.88 -18.03 -1.05
CA LYS A 309 2.13 -17.63 -1.69
C LYS A 309 2.62 -18.69 -2.68
N GLY A 310 3.05 -18.24 -3.86
CA GLY A 310 3.54 -19.13 -4.93
C GLY A 310 2.45 -19.88 -5.70
N ALA A 311 1.18 -19.79 -5.29
CA ALA A 311 0.08 -20.48 -5.95
C ALA A 311 -1.10 -19.53 -6.23
N ARG A 312 -1.85 -19.78 -7.29
CA ARG A 312 -3.12 -19.07 -7.57
C ARG A 312 -4.30 -19.78 -6.92
N ARG A 313 -4.23 -20.04 -5.62
CA ARG A 313 -5.31 -20.63 -4.82
C ARG A 313 -5.56 -19.80 -3.57
N VAL A 314 -6.78 -19.87 -3.07
CA VAL A 314 -7.12 -19.32 -1.75
C VAL A 314 -6.59 -20.21 -0.63
N MET A 315 -6.02 -19.57 0.39
CA MET A 315 -5.72 -20.13 1.69
C MET A 315 -6.84 -19.78 2.65
N ASP A 316 -7.28 -20.76 3.42
CA ASP A 316 -8.22 -20.50 4.50
C ASP A 316 -7.52 -19.78 5.65
N ILE A 317 -8.00 -18.56 5.96
CA ILE A 317 -7.44 -17.68 6.98
C ILE A 317 -8.62 -17.15 7.79
N GLU A 318 -8.72 -17.45 9.08
CA GLU A 318 -9.83 -17.01 9.93
C GLU A 318 -9.68 -15.58 10.44
N ASP A 319 -8.46 -15.07 10.51
CA ASP A 319 -8.18 -13.75 11.05
C ASP A 319 -6.95 -13.09 10.40
N CYS A 320 -6.94 -11.76 10.37
CA CYS A 320 -5.85 -10.97 9.83
C CYS A 320 -5.43 -9.90 10.86
N PRO A 321 -4.33 -10.12 11.61
CA PRO A 321 -3.92 -9.25 12.71
C PRO A 321 -3.61 -7.79 12.32
N ILE A 322 -3.31 -7.53 11.05
CA ILE A 322 -3.11 -6.15 10.57
C ILE A 322 -4.44 -5.42 10.34
N GLY A 323 -5.57 -6.11 10.25
CA GLY A 323 -6.91 -5.53 10.13
C GLY A 323 -7.38 -4.92 11.45
N THR A 324 -8.12 -3.82 11.38
CA THR A 324 -8.77 -3.24 12.58
C THR A 324 -9.73 -4.25 13.21
N ASP A 325 -10.02 -4.10 14.50
CA ASP A 325 -10.93 -5.03 15.19
C ASP A 325 -12.32 -5.09 14.56
N ALA A 326 -12.83 -3.97 14.02
CA ALA A 326 -14.10 -3.94 13.33
C ALA A 326 -14.10 -4.83 12.08
N VAL A 327 -13.07 -4.74 11.22
CA VAL A 327 -12.98 -5.59 10.04
C VAL A 327 -12.64 -7.04 10.37
N ARG A 328 -11.89 -7.30 11.45
CA ARG A 328 -11.62 -8.67 11.95
C ARG A 328 -12.88 -9.35 12.46
N ARG A 329 -13.73 -8.64 13.20
CA ARG A 329 -15.07 -9.13 13.59
C ARG A 329 -15.94 -9.39 12.37
N GLY A 330 -15.92 -8.48 11.40
CA GLY A 330 -16.59 -8.68 10.12
C GLY A 330 -16.12 -9.94 9.38
N MET A 331 -14.81 -10.21 9.35
CA MET A 331 -14.25 -11.41 8.75
C MET A 331 -14.78 -12.70 9.39
N LYS A 332 -14.89 -12.73 10.72
CA LYS A 332 -15.47 -13.87 11.46
C LYS A 332 -16.96 -14.06 11.14
N ARG A 333 -17.74 -12.98 11.14
CA ARG A 333 -19.18 -13.04 10.83
C ARG A 333 -19.45 -13.45 9.39
N GLU A 334 -18.66 -12.94 8.45
CA GLU A 334 -18.75 -13.30 7.03
C GLU A 334 -18.37 -14.75 6.76
N ARG A 335 -17.42 -15.30 7.54
CA ARG A 335 -17.10 -16.72 7.53
C ARG A 335 -18.29 -17.56 8.01
N GLU A 336 -18.96 -17.19 9.10
CA GLU A 336 -20.17 -17.90 9.56
C GLU A 336 -21.30 -17.81 8.53
N ARG A 337 -21.50 -16.65 7.88
CA ARG A 337 -22.46 -16.51 6.78
C ARG A 337 -22.12 -17.46 5.62
N LEU A 338 -20.85 -17.54 5.24
CA LEU A 338 -20.41 -18.43 4.16
C LEU A 338 -20.67 -19.91 4.48
N LYS A 339 -20.55 -20.35 5.74
CA LYS A 339 -20.90 -21.73 6.14
C LYS A 339 -22.37 -22.09 5.86
N VAL A 340 -23.26 -21.11 5.86
CA VAL A 340 -24.68 -21.29 5.55
C VAL A 340 -24.95 -21.13 4.05
N ASP A 341 -24.27 -20.16 3.42
CA ASP A 341 -24.60 -19.71 2.07
C ASP A 341 -23.73 -20.33 0.96
N PHE A 342 -22.68 -21.10 1.26
CA PHE A 342 -21.73 -21.61 0.26
C PHE A 342 -22.40 -22.30 -0.93
N GLY A 343 -23.46 -23.08 -0.69
CA GLY A 343 -24.23 -23.79 -1.72
C GLY A 343 -24.98 -22.89 -2.69
N LYS A 344 -25.07 -21.58 -2.44
CA LYS A 344 -25.69 -20.58 -3.32
C LYS A 344 -24.71 -20.02 -4.36
N TYR A 345 -23.40 -20.23 -4.19
CA TYR A 345 -22.39 -19.62 -5.05
C TYR A 345 -22.01 -20.52 -6.24
N GLU A 346 -22.20 -19.98 -7.45
CA GLU A 346 -21.80 -20.61 -8.73
C GLU A 346 -20.39 -20.16 -9.19
N ARG A 347 -19.82 -19.18 -8.50
CA ARG A 347 -18.55 -18.53 -8.81
C ARG A 347 -17.83 -18.16 -7.51
N GLY A 348 -16.51 -18.04 -7.59
CA GLY A 348 -15.74 -17.43 -6.52
C GLY A 348 -16.13 -15.98 -6.33
N ALA A 349 -16.00 -15.48 -5.11
CA ALA A 349 -16.32 -14.11 -4.77
C ALA A 349 -15.23 -13.49 -3.91
N THR A 350 -15.17 -12.17 -3.94
CA THR A 350 -14.39 -11.35 -3.01
C THR A 350 -15.37 -10.61 -2.12
N ILE A 351 -15.25 -10.79 -0.82
CA ILE A 351 -16.08 -10.13 0.18
C ILE A 351 -15.36 -8.88 0.64
N LEU A 352 -15.98 -7.72 0.47
CA LEU A 352 -15.47 -6.46 1.02
C LEU A 352 -15.70 -6.45 2.53
N LEU A 353 -14.71 -5.99 3.28
CA LEU A 353 -14.82 -5.61 4.68
C LEU A 353 -14.19 -4.22 4.82
N ARG A 354 -15.01 -3.19 4.99
CA ARG A 354 -14.56 -1.80 5.16
C ARG A 354 -15.01 -1.28 6.52
N GLU A 355 -14.10 -0.72 7.30
CA GLU A 355 -14.44 -0.03 8.54
C GLU A 355 -15.35 1.17 8.25
N ASN A 356 -16.32 1.37 9.14
CA ASN A 356 -17.13 2.57 9.22
C ASN A 356 -17.09 3.10 10.64
N THR A 357 -16.68 4.34 10.82
CA THR A 357 -16.56 4.98 12.13
C THR A 357 -17.64 6.05 12.30
N THR A 358 -18.35 6.01 13.42
CA THR A 358 -19.19 7.11 13.89
C THR A 358 -18.58 7.67 15.18
N ARG A 359 -18.27 8.97 15.22
CA ARG A 359 -17.74 9.64 16.42
C ARG A 359 -18.84 10.37 17.17
N ILE A 360 -18.92 10.14 18.47
CA ILE A 360 -19.66 10.95 19.44
C ILE A 360 -18.66 11.93 20.07
N PRO A 361 -18.78 13.25 19.87
CA PRO A 361 -17.82 14.23 20.39
C PRO A 361 -17.65 14.20 21.92
N ALA A 362 -16.47 14.58 22.41
CA ALA A 362 -16.23 14.72 23.85
C ALA A 362 -17.12 15.81 24.47
N GLY A 363 -17.85 15.48 25.54
CA GLY A 363 -18.74 16.41 26.26
C GLY A 363 -20.22 16.31 25.87
N GLU A 364 -20.55 15.62 24.79
CA GLU A 364 -21.92 15.23 24.47
C GLU A 364 -22.22 13.88 25.14
N ALA A 365 -23.30 13.81 25.94
CA ALA A 365 -23.76 12.54 26.49
C ALA A 365 -24.16 11.62 25.33
N ALA A 366 -23.73 10.37 25.36
CA ALA A 366 -24.23 9.35 24.41
C ALA A 366 -25.77 9.40 24.42
N PRO A 367 -26.44 9.43 23.26
CA PRO A 367 -27.88 9.61 23.22
C PRO A 367 -28.56 8.48 23.99
N ALA A 368 -29.20 8.82 25.11
CA ALA A 368 -30.23 8.00 25.71
C ALA A 368 -31.47 8.10 24.81
N ASP A 369 -32.06 6.96 24.48
CA ASP A 369 -33.30 6.78 23.69
C ASP A 369 -34.17 8.06 23.64
N SER A 370 -34.20 8.75 22.50
CA SER A 370 -35.16 9.83 22.26
C SER A 370 -35.66 9.85 20.83
N THR A 371 -36.98 9.73 20.71
CA THR A 371 -37.81 9.70 19.51
C THR A 371 -37.97 11.10 18.90
N ASP A 372 -37.03 11.55 18.08
CA ASP A 372 -37.26 12.72 17.20
C ASP A 372 -36.71 12.48 15.79
N THR A 373 -37.55 12.73 14.78
CA THR A 373 -37.53 12.05 13.47
C THR A 373 -37.02 12.93 12.32
N THR A 374 -36.11 13.88 12.56
CA THR A 374 -35.60 14.75 11.46
C THR A 374 -34.08 14.92 11.40
N ILE A 375 -33.33 14.13 12.18
CA ILE A 375 -31.90 13.87 11.95
C ILE A 375 -31.75 12.36 11.81
N SER A 376 -31.15 11.88 10.73
CA SER A 376 -30.99 10.44 10.46
C SER A 376 -30.23 9.76 11.61
N SER A 377 -31.02 9.14 12.49
CA SER A 377 -30.63 8.26 13.57
C SER A 377 -29.92 7.02 13.02
N THR A 378 -28.59 6.97 13.14
CA THR A 378 -27.81 5.76 12.79
C THR A 378 -26.73 5.38 13.80
N ALA A 379 -26.73 5.99 15.00
CA ALA A 379 -25.89 5.54 16.11
C ALA A 379 -26.73 4.89 17.22
N SER A 380 -27.60 3.94 16.87
CA SER A 380 -28.06 2.97 17.88
C SER A 380 -26.98 1.89 17.98
N THR A 381 -26.44 1.66 19.17
CA THR A 381 -25.45 0.64 19.51
C THR A 381 -26.01 -0.79 19.44
N THR A 382 -26.76 -1.12 18.38
CA THR A 382 -27.45 -2.41 18.22
C THR A 382 -26.64 -3.46 17.47
N ASP A 383 -25.52 -3.09 16.83
CA ASP A 383 -24.62 -4.07 16.24
C ASP A 383 -23.76 -4.73 17.34
N PRO A 384 -23.97 -6.02 17.67
CA PRO A 384 -23.19 -6.71 18.69
C PRO A 384 -21.70 -6.78 18.34
N ASP A 385 -21.33 -6.60 17.07
CA ASP A 385 -19.95 -6.61 16.60
C ASP A 385 -19.27 -5.23 16.65
N ALA A 386 -20.00 -4.17 17.03
CA ALA A 386 -19.42 -2.83 17.11
C ALA A 386 -18.23 -2.77 18.10
N VAL A 387 -17.19 -2.04 17.70
CA VAL A 387 -16.01 -1.76 18.52
C VAL A 387 -16.09 -0.32 19.01
N VAL A 388 -16.07 -0.13 20.32
CA VAL A 388 -16.13 1.20 20.95
C VAL A 388 -14.74 1.59 21.42
N VAL A 389 -14.22 2.71 20.91
CA VAL A 389 -12.90 3.25 21.24
C VAL A 389 -13.06 4.65 21.82
N LYS A 390 -12.56 4.87 23.03
CA LYS A 390 -12.51 6.21 23.62
C LYS A 390 -11.24 6.93 23.18
N THR A 391 -11.39 8.15 22.69
CA THR A 391 -10.30 9.03 22.27
C THR A 391 -10.39 10.33 23.05
N ASP A 392 -9.36 11.16 22.93
CA ASP A 392 -9.36 12.55 23.39
C ASP A 392 -10.43 13.41 22.70
N ARG A 393 -10.77 13.09 21.44
CA ARG A 393 -11.78 13.80 20.64
C ARG A 393 -13.22 13.29 20.85
N GLY A 394 -13.41 12.17 21.55
CA GLY A 394 -14.74 11.62 21.81
C GLY A 394 -14.78 10.09 21.93
N THR A 395 -15.92 9.50 21.56
CA THR A 395 -16.10 8.05 21.51
C THR A 395 -16.37 7.60 20.08
N ASP A 396 -15.47 6.80 19.52
CA ASP A 396 -15.59 6.22 18.20
C ASP A 396 -16.31 4.87 18.29
N ILE A 397 -17.41 4.74 17.56
CA ILE A 397 -18.14 3.48 17.35
C ILE A 397 -17.78 3.00 15.95
N LYS A 398 -17.06 1.88 15.88
CA LYS A 398 -16.53 1.30 14.66
C LYS A 398 -17.28 0.03 14.30
N THR A 399 -17.84 0.00 13.10
CA THR A 399 -18.51 -1.17 12.50
C THR A 399 -17.83 -1.54 11.18
N TYR A 400 -18.36 -2.55 10.48
CA TYR A 400 -17.86 -2.94 9.17
C TYR A 400 -18.99 -2.96 8.13
N ILE A 401 -18.63 -2.70 6.88
CA ILE A 401 -19.51 -2.66 5.71
C ILE A 401 -19.03 -3.69 4.69
N THR A 402 -19.98 -4.44 4.13
CA THR A 402 -19.73 -5.41 3.04
C THR A 402 -20.31 -4.99 1.69
N ASP A 403 -21.33 -4.13 1.69
CA ASP A 403 -21.85 -3.55 0.45
C ASP A 403 -20.86 -2.51 -0.10
N SER A 404 -20.35 -2.77 -1.30
CA SER A 404 -19.38 -1.88 -1.96
C SER A 404 -19.94 -0.51 -2.32
N ASN A 405 -21.27 -0.37 -2.38
CA ASN A 405 -21.93 0.90 -2.70
C ASN A 405 -22.38 1.67 -1.46
N ALA A 406 -22.42 1.04 -0.29
CA ALA A 406 -22.75 1.72 0.96
C ALA A 406 -21.69 2.78 1.31
N THR A 407 -22.10 3.78 2.09
CA THR A 407 -21.21 4.87 2.51
C THR A 407 -20.45 4.46 3.78
N SER A 408 -19.13 4.48 3.71
CA SER A 408 -18.24 4.41 4.87
C SER A 408 -17.84 5.80 5.33
N ARG A 409 -17.69 5.99 6.64
CA ARG A 409 -17.22 7.21 7.28
C ARG A 409 -15.90 6.98 8.01
N GLU A 410 -14.99 7.93 7.87
CA GLU A 410 -13.66 7.96 8.49
C GLU A 410 -13.41 9.37 9.06
N TYR A 411 -12.49 9.45 10.03
CA TYR A 411 -12.07 10.71 10.63
C TYR A 411 -10.56 10.87 10.53
N ILE A 412 -10.11 12.10 10.27
CA ILE A 412 -8.70 12.52 10.32
C ILE A 412 -8.68 13.76 11.19
N ASP A 413 -8.16 13.62 12.41
CA ASP A 413 -8.35 14.65 13.44
C ASP A 413 -9.84 15.00 13.60
N ASP A 414 -10.20 16.25 13.36
CA ASP A 414 -11.58 16.75 13.38
C ASP A 414 -12.27 16.68 12.01
N PHE A 415 -11.52 16.38 10.95
CA PHE A 415 -12.08 16.27 9.62
C PHE A 415 -12.83 14.95 9.44
N VAL A 416 -14.01 15.03 8.83
CA VAL A 416 -14.85 13.87 8.51
C VAL A 416 -14.83 13.61 7.00
N PHE A 417 -14.66 12.34 6.64
CA PHE A 417 -14.68 11.89 5.27
C PHE A 417 -15.69 10.76 5.10
N THR A 418 -16.48 10.87 4.04
CA THR A 418 -17.39 9.83 3.58
C THR A 418 -16.99 9.38 2.19
N ASN A 419 -17.11 8.09 1.93
CA ASN A 419 -16.76 7.45 0.66
C ASN A 419 -17.61 6.20 0.43
N PRO A 420 -17.90 5.81 -0.83
CA PRO A 420 -18.38 4.47 -1.11
C PRO A 420 -17.40 3.43 -0.54
N ALA A 421 -17.88 2.42 0.19
CA ALA A 421 -17.02 1.46 0.88
C ALA A 421 -16.09 0.69 -0.09
N GLY A 422 -16.55 0.49 -1.33
CA GLY A 422 -15.77 -0.13 -2.40
C GLY A 422 -14.70 0.78 -3.01
N SER A 423 -14.82 2.11 -2.91
CA SER A 423 -13.87 3.05 -3.52
C SER A 423 -12.54 3.09 -2.78
N PHE A 424 -11.59 3.84 -3.33
CA PHE A 424 -10.32 4.11 -2.68
C PHE A 424 -10.51 5.15 -1.57
N PHE A 425 -9.92 4.85 -0.42
CA PHE A 425 -9.55 5.78 0.63
C PHE A 425 -8.40 5.12 1.39
N GLN A 426 -7.57 5.91 2.07
CA GLN A 426 -6.38 5.40 2.75
C GLN A 426 -6.77 4.28 3.72
N ASN A 427 -6.02 3.18 3.67
CA ASN A 427 -6.35 1.95 4.42
C ASN A 427 -5.72 1.93 5.81
N ASN A 428 -4.90 2.92 6.14
CA ASN A 428 -4.29 3.10 7.45
C ASN A 428 -4.68 4.50 7.94
N ASN A 429 -5.75 4.59 8.75
CA ASN A 429 -6.19 5.87 9.27
C ASN A 429 -5.29 6.38 10.41
N SER A 430 -4.58 5.48 11.12
CA SER A 430 -3.74 5.85 12.26
C SER A 430 -2.58 6.77 11.88
N ILE A 431 -1.99 6.62 10.68
CA ILE A 431 -0.88 7.47 10.23
C ILE A 431 -1.32 8.82 9.65
N LEU A 432 -2.59 8.95 9.22
CA LEU A 432 -3.08 10.13 8.50
C LEU A 432 -2.92 11.45 9.25
N PRO A 433 -3.15 11.56 10.57
CA PRO A 433 -2.88 12.79 11.30
C PRO A 433 -1.42 13.23 11.17
N SER A 434 -0.46 12.34 11.48
CA SER A 434 0.97 12.64 11.37
C SER A 434 1.43 12.93 9.94
N PHE A 435 0.84 12.24 8.96
CA PHE A 435 1.16 12.44 7.55
C PHE A 435 0.62 13.78 7.03
N THR A 436 -0.65 14.08 7.26
CA THR A 436 -1.24 15.36 6.82
C THR A 436 -0.63 16.55 7.56
N ASP A 437 -0.22 16.38 8.82
CA ASP A 437 0.51 17.40 9.55
C ASP A 437 1.89 17.67 8.98
N TYR A 438 2.64 16.63 8.60
CA TYR A 438 3.90 16.82 7.86
C TYR A 438 3.68 17.61 6.56
N ILE A 439 2.68 17.26 5.76
CA ILE A 439 2.37 18.02 4.54
C ILE A 439 2.01 19.47 4.89
N ARG A 440 1.17 19.70 5.91
CA ARG A 440 0.78 21.04 6.38
C ARG A 440 1.98 21.90 6.77
N GLN A 441 2.96 21.31 7.46
CA GLN A 441 4.17 22.01 7.90
C GLN A 441 5.11 22.37 6.74
N HIS A 442 5.07 21.62 5.64
CA HIS A 442 6.02 21.78 4.54
C HIS A 442 5.39 22.23 3.21
N ILE A 443 4.07 22.40 3.13
CA ILE A 443 3.40 22.80 1.88
C ILE A 443 3.68 24.25 1.49
N LEU A 444 3.91 25.12 2.46
CA LEU A 444 4.39 26.48 2.23
C LEU A 444 5.92 26.52 2.31
N PRO A 445 6.61 27.36 1.51
CA PRO A 445 8.05 27.44 1.54
C PRO A 445 8.56 27.96 2.89
N PRO A 446 9.73 27.49 3.36
CA PRO A 446 10.37 28.05 4.54
C PRO A 446 10.68 29.54 4.34
N PRO A 447 10.76 30.36 5.42
CA PRO A 447 10.93 31.80 5.31
C PRO A 447 12.09 32.25 4.42
N ALA A 448 13.21 31.52 4.42
CA ALA A 448 14.37 31.79 3.59
C ALA A 448 14.08 31.73 2.08
N LEU A 449 13.17 30.84 1.64
CA LEU A 449 12.77 30.69 0.23
C LEU A 449 11.59 31.60 -0.16
N ALA A 450 10.96 32.25 0.82
CA ALA A 450 9.83 33.16 0.63
C ALA A 450 10.26 34.64 0.45
N VAL A 451 11.51 34.99 0.76
CA VAL A 451 11.99 36.38 0.69
C VAL A 451 11.89 36.91 -0.75
N GLY A 452 11.21 38.06 -0.92
CA GLY A 452 11.06 38.72 -2.22
C GLY A 452 10.11 38.02 -3.19
N GLN A 453 9.41 36.96 -2.76
CA GLN A 453 8.47 36.20 -3.57
C GLN A 453 7.03 36.50 -3.13
N LYS A 454 6.06 36.32 -4.04
CA LYS A 454 4.64 36.42 -3.67
C LYS A 454 4.27 35.27 -2.73
N PRO A 455 3.40 35.51 -1.73
CA PRO A 455 2.91 34.44 -0.87
C PRO A 455 2.06 33.46 -1.68
N ILE A 456 2.20 32.17 -1.40
CA ILE A 456 1.32 31.16 -1.97
C ILE A 456 -0.07 31.32 -1.35
N LYS A 457 -1.08 31.55 -2.19
CA LYS A 457 -2.48 31.74 -1.81
C LYS A 457 -3.38 30.60 -2.28
N TYR A 458 -2.96 29.86 -3.29
CA TYR A 458 -3.79 28.86 -3.97
C TYR A 458 -3.20 27.47 -3.86
N LEU A 459 -4.09 26.49 -3.67
CA LEU A 459 -3.77 25.06 -3.75
C LEU A 459 -4.49 24.42 -4.93
N ILE A 460 -3.75 23.68 -5.75
CA ILE A 460 -4.30 22.74 -6.72
C ILE A 460 -3.93 21.33 -6.27
N ASP A 461 -4.90 20.50 -5.95
CA ASP A 461 -4.76 19.10 -5.58
C ASP A 461 -5.15 18.24 -6.79
N ALA A 462 -4.15 17.75 -7.52
CA ALA A 462 -4.35 16.88 -8.67
C ALA A 462 -4.38 15.42 -8.22
N TYR A 463 -5.34 14.66 -8.77
CA TYR A 463 -5.69 13.30 -8.31
C TYR A 463 -6.32 13.32 -6.91
N SER A 464 -7.10 14.35 -6.62
CA SER A 464 -7.64 14.64 -5.27
C SER A 464 -8.54 13.55 -4.68
N GLY A 465 -9.05 12.62 -5.49
CA GLY A 465 -9.98 11.58 -5.04
C GLY A 465 -11.21 12.18 -4.35
N SER A 466 -11.36 11.88 -3.06
CA SER A 466 -12.44 12.40 -2.21
C SER A 466 -12.05 13.63 -1.38
N GLY A 467 -10.95 14.28 -1.74
CA GLY A 467 -10.55 15.60 -1.25
C GLY A 467 -9.66 15.58 -0.01
N LEU A 468 -8.85 14.54 0.20
CA LEU A 468 -8.00 14.42 1.40
C LEU A 468 -7.15 15.68 1.63
N PHE A 469 -6.28 16.03 0.68
CA PHE A 469 -5.40 17.19 0.83
C PHE A 469 -6.15 18.51 0.65
N THR A 470 -7.03 18.58 -0.36
CA THR A 470 -7.86 19.77 -0.60
C THR A 470 -8.58 20.24 0.68
N ILE A 471 -9.20 19.32 1.43
CA ILE A 471 -9.97 19.66 2.64
C ILE A 471 -9.05 19.92 3.83
N THR A 472 -8.12 18.99 4.13
CA THR A 472 -7.29 19.06 5.34
C THR A 472 -6.26 20.20 5.35
N LEU A 473 -5.96 20.76 4.18
CA LEU A 473 -5.01 21.85 3.99
C LEU A 473 -5.67 23.18 3.60
N SER A 474 -6.98 23.19 3.35
CA SER A 474 -7.75 24.34 2.85
C SER A 474 -7.53 25.63 3.62
N SER A 475 -7.43 25.55 4.95
CA SER A 475 -7.27 26.69 5.85
C SER A 475 -5.94 27.45 5.67
N LEU A 476 -4.95 26.84 5.01
CA LEU A 476 -3.67 27.49 4.71
C LEU A 476 -3.73 28.41 3.48
N PHE A 477 -4.74 28.29 2.64
CA PHE A 477 -4.79 28.91 1.31
C PHE A 477 -5.89 29.97 1.24
N SER A 478 -5.52 31.22 1.48
CA SER A 478 -6.47 32.35 1.49
C SER A 478 -7.16 32.62 0.14
N GLY A 479 -6.57 32.14 -0.95
CA GLY A 479 -7.14 32.23 -2.30
C GLY A 479 -8.03 31.04 -2.67
N GLY A 480 -8.17 30.05 -1.77
CA GLY A 480 -8.97 28.85 -2.00
C GLY A 480 -8.16 27.67 -2.55
N SER A 481 -8.75 26.50 -2.41
CA SER A 481 -8.18 25.22 -2.82
C SER A 481 -9.06 24.55 -3.87
N ILE A 482 -8.44 23.91 -4.86
CA ILE A 482 -9.16 23.18 -5.91
C ILE A 482 -8.66 21.73 -5.99
N GLY A 483 -9.58 20.78 -5.81
CA GLY A 483 -9.33 19.35 -5.98
C GLY A 483 -9.85 18.86 -7.34
N ILE A 484 -9.01 18.14 -8.09
CA ILE A 484 -9.35 17.67 -9.43
C ILE A 484 -9.05 16.18 -9.55
N ASP A 485 -10.00 15.44 -10.11
CA ASP A 485 -9.90 13.99 -10.32
C ASP A 485 -10.77 13.59 -11.52
N ILE A 486 -10.38 12.52 -12.23
CA ILE A 486 -11.17 11.98 -13.35
C ILE A 486 -12.39 11.18 -12.85
N ALA A 487 -12.36 10.67 -11.63
CA ALA A 487 -13.41 9.86 -11.04
C ALA A 487 -14.57 10.76 -10.54
N GLY A 488 -15.56 11.00 -11.40
CA GLY A 488 -16.73 11.84 -11.08
C GLY A 488 -17.42 11.48 -9.76
N LYS A 489 -17.57 10.18 -9.45
CA LYS A 489 -18.14 9.72 -8.17
C LYS A 489 -17.28 10.13 -6.97
N SER A 490 -15.95 10.08 -7.07
CA SER A 490 -15.05 10.53 -5.99
C SER A 490 -15.22 12.03 -5.75
N ILE A 491 -15.36 12.82 -6.82
CA ILE A 491 -15.59 14.28 -6.75
C ILE A 491 -16.95 14.64 -6.13
N GLU A 492 -18.00 13.86 -6.39
CA GLU A 492 -19.29 14.04 -5.70
C GLU A 492 -19.15 13.87 -4.18
N TYR A 493 -18.40 12.86 -3.76
CA TYR A 493 -18.07 12.66 -2.34
C TYR A 493 -17.13 13.74 -1.81
N ALA A 494 -16.17 14.23 -2.60
CA ALA A 494 -15.30 15.34 -2.20
C ALA A 494 -16.11 16.61 -1.89
N ARG A 495 -17.10 16.95 -2.72
CA ARG A 495 -18.03 18.07 -2.46
C ARG A 495 -18.88 17.84 -1.22
N THR A 496 -19.32 16.60 -1.00
CA THR A 496 -20.05 16.22 0.22
C THR A 496 -19.16 16.38 1.45
N ASN A 497 -17.90 15.92 1.37
CA ASN A 497 -16.93 16.01 2.45
C ASN A 497 -16.59 17.47 2.77
N ALA A 498 -16.38 18.35 1.78
CA ALA A 498 -16.20 19.78 2.06
C ALA A 498 -17.37 20.36 2.85
N LYS A 499 -18.61 20.07 2.45
CA LYS A 499 -19.81 20.51 3.18
C LYS A 499 -19.87 19.95 4.60
N LEU A 500 -19.54 18.68 4.78
CA LEU A 500 -19.50 18.05 6.11
C LEU A 500 -18.45 18.68 7.03
N ASN A 501 -17.40 19.28 6.46
CA ASN A 501 -16.35 20.00 7.17
C ASN A 501 -16.60 21.52 7.22
N GLY A 502 -17.78 21.99 6.84
CA GLY A 502 -18.14 23.41 6.90
C GLY A 502 -17.38 24.31 5.91
N LEU A 503 -16.83 23.75 4.82
CA LEU A 503 -16.09 24.48 3.81
C LEU A 503 -17.01 24.85 2.64
N ASP A 504 -16.98 26.13 2.25
CA ASP A 504 -17.74 26.64 1.10
C ASP A 504 -16.96 26.49 -0.23
N GLU A 505 -17.57 26.92 -1.34
CA GLU A 505 -16.95 26.83 -2.67
C GLU A 505 -15.83 27.84 -2.91
N GLU A 506 -15.71 28.89 -2.08
CA GLU A 506 -14.59 29.83 -2.14
C GLU A 506 -13.34 29.21 -1.50
N GLN A 507 -13.52 28.47 -0.40
CA GLN A 507 -12.45 27.76 0.29
C GLN A 507 -12.05 26.46 -0.41
N CYS A 508 -13.04 25.66 -0.85
CA CYS A 508 -12.82 24.34 -1.46
C CYS A 508 -13.72 24.09 -2.66
N LYS A 509 -13.11 23.94 -3.83
CA LYS A 509 -13.81 23.59 -5.07
C LYS A 509 -13.34 22.24 -5.60
N PHE A 510 -14.27 21.46 -6.16
CA PHE A 510 -13.93 20.18 -6.78
C PHE A 510 -14.43 20.06 -8.21
N ILE A 511 -13.55 19.62 -9.11
CA ILE A 511 -13.83 19.45 -10.54
C ILE A 511 -13.56 18.01 -10.96
N ALA A 512 -14.53 17.41 -11.65
CA ALA A 512 -14.35 16.15 -12.34
C ALA A 512 -13.80 16.43 -13.74
N ALA A 513 -12.51 16.22 -13.94
CA ALA A 513 -11.83 16.51 -15.20
C ALA A 513 -10.58 15.65 -15.36
N ASP A 514 -10.17 15.44 -16.61
CA ASP A 514 -8.85 14.88 -16.88
C ASP A 514 -7.73 15.94 -16.69
N ALA A 515 -6.50 15.45 -16.68
CA ALA A 515 -5.27 16.23 -16.57
C ALA A 515 -5.11 17.34 -17.61
N THR A 516 -5.70 17.20 -18.79
CA THR A 516 -5.58 18.17 -19.89
C THR A 516 -6.61 19.30 -19.79
N GLU A 517 -7.80 18.97 -19.32
CA GLU A 517 -8.84 19.94 -18.99
C GLU A 517 -8.52 20.72 -17.69
N LEU A 518 -7.76 20.11 -16.76
CA LEU A 518 -7.23 20.76 -15.56
C LEU A 518 -6.58 22.11 -15.91
N PHE A 519 -5.54 22.11 -16.76
CA PHE A 519 -4.76 23.32 -16.98
C PHE A 519 -5.48 24.40 -17.81
N LYS A 520 -6.52 24.02 -18.56
CA LYS A 520 -7.44 25.00 -19.17
C LYS A 520 -8.23 25.76 -18.11
N SER A 521 -8.72 25.03 -17.10
CA SER A 521 -9.56 25.58 -16.01
C SER A 521 -8.77 26.37 -14.95
N VAL A 522 -7.46 26.12 -14.83
CA VAL A 522 -6.59 26.78 -13.84
C VAL A 522 -5.88 28.04 -14.35
N SER A 523 -6.14 28.46 -15.59
CA SER A 523 -5.60 29.70 -16.19
C SER A 523 -5.89 30.98 -15.39
N ARG A 524 -6.84 30.93 -14.46
CA ARG A 524 -7.18 32.01 -13.51
C ARG A 524 -6.25 32.12 -12.30
N PHE A 525 -5.42 31.11 -12.02
CA PHE A 525 -4.53 31.10 -10.87
C PHE A 525 -3.17 31.67 -11.26
N ASP A 526 -2.63 32.57 -10.44
CA ASP A 526 -1.26 33.06 -10.60
C ASP A 526 -0.29 31.92 -10.22
N PRO A 527 0.54 31.41 -11.15
CA PRO A 527 1.47 30.33 -10.84
C PRO A 527 2.49 30.70 -9.78
N ASP A 528 2.82 31.98 -9.61
CA ASP A 528 3.73 32.47 -8.57
C ASP A 528 3.12 32.40 -7.16
N GLU A 529 1.79 32.32 -7.07
CA GLU A 529 1.02 32.23 -5.83
C GLU A 529 0.39 30.85 -5.63
N THR A 530 0.81 29.84 -6.40
CA THR A 530 0.16 28.51 -6.43
C THR A 530 1.10 27.39 -6.00
N CYS A 531 0.59 26.51 -5.12
CA CYS A 531 1.16 25.20 -4.83
C CYS A 531 0.34 24.10 -5.49
N VAL A 532 0.99 23.09 -6.06
CA VAL A 532 0.34 21.88 -6.59
C VAL A 532 0.67 20.68 -5.71
N VAL A 533 -0.34 19.95 -5.26
CA VAL A 533 -0.18 18.59 -4.68
C VAL A 533 -0.49 17.57 -5.76
N LEU A 534 0.35 16.54 -5.88
CA LEU A 534 0.18 15.41 -6.79
C LEU A 534 0.05 14.13 -5.96
N ASP A 535 -1.03 13.36 -6.14
CA ASP A 535 -1.19 12.02 -5.56
C ASP A 535 -1.63 10.98 -6.63
N PRO A 536 -0.82 10.74 -7.67
CA PRO A 536 -1.21 9.87 -8.77
C PRO A 536 -1.25 8.39 -8.35
N SER A 537 -1.91 7.58 -9.19
CA SER A 537 -1.86 6.12 -9.08
C SER A 537 -0.43 5.57 -9.19
N ARG A 538 -0.26 4.26 -8.94
CA ARG A 538 1.03 3.53 -9.06
C ARG A 538 1.78 3.68 -10.41
N LYS A 539 1.14 4.19 -11.46
CA LYS A 539 1.78 4.46 -12.76
C LYS A 539 2.54 5.79 -12.79
N GLY A 540 2.39 6.64 -11.78
CA GLY A 540 2.82 8.03 -11.80
C GLY A 540 1.95 8.91 -12.70
N CYS A 541 2.45 10.10 -12.97
CA CYS A 541 1.88 11.06 -13.92
C CYS A 541 2.16 10.63 -15.37
N ASP A 542 1.26 10.98 -16.28
CA ASP A 542 1.54 10.86 -17.70
C ASP A 542 2.38 12.05 -18.22
N ALA A 543 3.04 11.83 -19.36
CA ALA A 543 3.90 12.82 -20.00
C ALA A 543 3.17 14.14 -20.30
N SER A 544 1.91 14.07 -20.75
CA SER A 544 1.12 15.26 -21.07
C SER A 544 0.78 16.10 -19.85
N PHE A 545 0.54 15.47 -18.69
CA PHE A 545 0.31 16.16 -17.43
C PHE A 545 1.57 16.86 -16.95
N LEU A 546 2.73 16.18 -16.97
CA LEU A 546 4.00 16.78 -16.56
C LEU A 546 4.40 17.95 -17.45
N GLU A 547 4.17 17.83 -18.76
CA GLU A 547 4.38 18.93 -19.70
C GLU A 547 3.52 20.15 -19.35
N GLN A 548 2.23 19.93 -19.06
CA GLN A 548 1.34 21.02 -18.68
C GLN A 548 1.68 21.62 -17.32
N LEU A 549 2.12 20.80 -16.36
CA LEU A 549 2.60 21.26 -15.06
C LEU A 549 3.84 22.16 -15.20
N LEU A 550 4.80 21.76 -16.05
CA LEU A 550 5.99 22.56 -16.36
C LEU A 550 5.64 23.87 -17.07
N ARG A 551 4.62 23.85 -17.94
CA ARG A 551 4.11 25.06 -18.62
C ARG A 551 3.36 26.00 -17.68
N PHE A 552 2.54 25.45 -16.78
CA PHE A 552 1.86 26.23 -15.73
C PHE A 552 2.86 26.78 -14.73
N ALA A 553 3.91 26.03 -14.43
CA ALA A 553 5.04 26.43 -13.60
C ALA A 553 4.64 26.91 -12.20
N PRO A 554 3.89 26.14 -11.40
CA PRO A 554 3.53 26.53 -10.04
C PRO A 554 4.78 26.78 -9.18
N ARG A 555 4.68 27.71 -8.22
CA ARG A 555 5.79 28.08 -7.33
C ARG A 555 6.36 26.88 -6.58
N ARG A 556 5.50 25.95 -6.19
CA ARG A 556 5.85 24.78 -5.37
C ARG A 556 5.04 23.54 -5.78
N VAL A 557 5.65 22.37 -5.69
CA VAL A 557 5.00 21.09 -5.96
C VAL A 557 5.27 20.12 -4.82
N ILE A 558 4.22 19.52 -4.27
CA ILE A 558 4.31 18.41 -3.32
C ILE A 558 3.88 17.15 -4.06
N TYR A 559 4.79 16.20 -4.24
CA TYR A 559 4.50 14.93 -4.90
C TYR A 559 4.39 13.83 -3.83
N VAL A 560 3.20 13.26 -3.66
CA VAL A 560 2.89 12.08 -2.84
C VAL A 560 2.77 10.85 -3.74
N SER A 561 3.32 9.70 -3.34
CA SER A 561 3.19 8.48 -4.15
C SER A 561 3.34 7.18 -3.39
N CYS A 562 2.45 6.24 -3.67
CA CYS A 562 2.56 4.85 -3.23
C CYS A 562 3.53 4.00 -4.08
N ASN A 563 4.14 4.58 -5.12
CA ASN A 563 5.19 3.97 -5.92
C ASN A 563 6.35 4.95 -6.14
N VAL A 564 7.32 4.88 -5.23
CA VAL A 564 8.48 5.78 -5.22
C VAL A 564 9.36 5.68 -6.47
N HIS A 565 9.29 4.57 -7.22
CA HIS A 565 10.05 4.40 -8.46
C HIS A 565 9.49 5.23 -9.62
N THR A 566 8.16 5.24 -9.80
CA THR A 566 7.52 6.14 -10.77
C THR A 566 7.56 7.59 -10.30
N GLN A 567 7.49 7.84 -8.99
CA GLN A 567 7.71 9.18 -8.43
C GLN A 567 9.10 9.70 -8.77
N ALA A 568 10.15 8.90 -8.57
CA ALA A 568 11.53 9.29 -8.89
C ALA A 568 11.69 9.67 -10.37
N ARG A 569 11.10 8.89 -11.29
CA ARG A 569 11.05 9.21 -12.72
C ARG A 569 10.41 10.56 -12.99
N ASP A 570 9.23 10.79 -12.44
CA ASP A 570 8.45 12.01 -12.68
C ASP A 570 9.12 13.25 -12.07
N VAL A 571 9.64 13.12 -10.85
CA VAL A 571 10.45 14.18 -10.21
C VAL A 571 11.69 14.46 -11.04
N GLY A 572 12.34 13.44 -11.60
CA GLY A 572 13.45 13.61 -12.55
C GLY A 572 13.10 14.49 -13.74
N VAL A 573 11.92 14.30 -14.33
CA VAL A 573 11.40 15.16 -15.41
C VAL A 573 11.19 16.60 -14.94
N LEU A 574 10.64 16.81 -13.75
CA LEU A 574 10.41 18.15 -13.20
C LEU A 574 11.73 18.88 -12.90
N VAL A 575 12.76 18.16 -12.43
CA VAL A 575 14.08 18.72 -12.13
C VAL A 575 14.85 19.05 -13.41
N ARG A 576 14.78 18.21 -14.45
CA ARG A 576 15.38 18.51 -15.77
C ARG A 576 14.62 19.57 -16.57
N GLY A 577 13.35 19.80 -16.23
CA GLY A 577 12.45 20.71 -16.93
C GLY A 577 12.05 20.23 -18.32
N GLU A 578 12.21 18.94 -18.65
CA GLU A 578 11.82 18.36 -19.94
C GLU A 578 11.26 16.95 -19.80
N VAL A 579 10.29 16.67 -20.65
CA VAL A 579 9.64 15.35 -20.74
C VAL A 579 10.41 14.39 -21.66
N ALA A 580 11.45 14.90 -22.36
CA ALA A 580 12.32 14.09 -23.19
C ALA A 580 12.94 12.92 -22.39
N GLY A 581 12.89 11.72 -22.95
CA GLY A 581 13.41 10.50 -22.30
C GLY A 581 12.39 9.72 -21.45
N MET A 582 11.10 10.12 -21.42
CA MET A 582 10.05 9.22 -20.92
C MET A 582 9.77 8.09 -21.93
N PRO A 583 9.76 6.81 -21.51
CA PRO A 583 9.48 5.68 -22.40
C PRO A 583 8.02 5.72 -22.92
N GLY A 584 7.83 5.39 -24.19
CA GLY A 584 6.52 5.40 -24.87
C GLY A 584 6.25 6.62 -25.76
N GLN A 585 7.23 7.49 -25.98
CA GLN A 585 7.14 8.58 -26.95
C GLN A 585 7.85 8.23 -28.28
N GLU A 586 7.13 7.58 -29.20
CA GLU A 586 7.14 8.06 -30.59
C GLU A 586 6.11 9.16 -30.62
N ILE A 587 6.57 10.41 -30.66
CA ILE A 587 5.65 11.54 -30.69
C ILE A 587 5.11 11.70 -32.12
N GLU A 588 4.15 10.87 -32.50
CA GLU A 588 3.31 11.13 -33.67
C GLU A 588 2.40 12.33 -33.33
N ASN A 589 2.80 13.52 -33.79
CA ASN A 589 2.14 14.82 -33.59
C ASN A 589 2.46 15.58 -32.29
N ALA A 590 3.74 15.75 -31.95
CA ALA A 590 4.12 17.01 -31.32
C ALA A 590 3.91 18.04 -32.42
N ALA A 591 2.84 18.83 -32.31
CA ALA A 591 2.80 20.09 -33.04
C ALA A 591 4.16 20.75 -32.83
N GLN A 592 4.88 21.03 -33.92
CA GLN A 592 6.14 21.75 -33.81
C GLN A 592 5.88 22.97 -32.93
N PRO A 593 6.63 23.16 -31.83
CA PRO A 593 6.44 24.32 -30.98
C PRO A 593 6.50 25.56 -31.87
N LYS A 594 5.49 26.43 -31.76
CA LYS A 594 5.49 27.65 -32.56
C LYS A 594 6.76 28.42 -32.21
N PRO A 595 7.42 29.10 -33.17
CA PRO A 595 8.68 29.81 -32.92
C PRO A 595 8.62 30.81 -31.76
N GLU A 596 7.42 31.26 -31.43
CA GLU A 596 7.07 32.23 -30.39
C GLU A 596 6.94 31.62 -28.98
N ASP A 597 6.88 30.28 -28.86
CA ASP A 597 6.90 29.55 -27.58
C ASP A 597 8.33 29.30 -27.05
N ASN A 598 9.37 29.60 -27.85
CA ASN A 598 10.78 29.33 -27.54
C ASN A 598 11.44 30.34 -26.58
N LEU A 599 10.69 31.26 -25.97
CA LEU A 599 11.24 32.36 -25.17
C LEU A 599 10.82 32.36 -23.69
N LYS A 600 10.06 31.37 -23.21
CA LYS A 600 9.92 31.14 -21.77
C LYS A 600 11.05 30.23 -21.30
N ALA A 601 11.83 30.70 -20.33
CA ALA A 601 12.84 29.91 -19.64
C ALA A 601 12.25 28.53 -19.29
N LYS A 602 13.01 27.48 -19.59
CA LYS A 602 12.61 26.09 -19.32
C LYS A 602 12.39 25.95 -17.82
N THR A 603 11.13 25.93 -17.38
CA THR A 603 10.78 25.76 -15.97
C THR A 603 11.44 24.50 -15.44
N ARG A 604 12.16 24.62 -14.32
CA ARG A 604 12.75 23.48 -13.62
C ARG A 604 12.52 23.61 -12.11
N TYR A 605 12.69 22.50 -11.42
CA TYR A 605 12.48 22.41 -9.98
C TYR A 605 13.72 21.89 -9.26
N ASP A 606 13.96 22.37 -8.04
CA ASP A 606 14.91 21.77 -7.11
C ASP A 606 14.16 20.90 -6.10
N ILE A 607 14.75 19.77 -5.72
CA ILE A 607 14.21 18.90 -4.67
C ILE A 607 14.63 19.46 -3.31
N GLU A 608 13.68 19.96 -2.53
CA GLU A 608 13.91 20.44 -1.17
C GLU A 608 14.09 19.28 -0.19
N SER A 609 13.23 18.27 -0.27
CA SER A 609 13.28 17.11 0.61
C SER A 609 12.63 15.87 0.02
N LEU A 610 13.09 14.71 0.49
CA LEU A 610 12.56 13.39 0.17
C LEU A 610 12.38 12.60 1.47
N ARG A 611 11.22 11.97 1.65
CA ARG A 611 10.91 11.16 2.85
C ARG A 611 9.96 10.02 2.52
N GLY A 612 10.13 8.89 3.20
CA GLY A 612 9.17 7.78 3.20
C GLY A 612 8.19 7.84 4.38
N PHE A 613 6.99 7.28 4.20
CA PHE A 613 5.97 7.08 5.22
C PHE A 613 5.49 5.64 5.18
N ASP A 614 5.39 5.04 6.36
CA ASP A 614 4.98 3.67 6.50
C ASP A 614 3.47 3.52 6.60
N PHE A 615 2.76 3.67 5.50
CA PHE A 615 1.32 3.38 5.44
C PHE A 615 0.99 1.89 5.62
N PHE A 616 1.97 1.00 5.42
CA PHE A 616 1.76 -0.43 5.41
C PHE A 616 2.85 -1.17 6.22
N PRO A 617 2.83 -1.06 7.56
CA PRO A 617 3.73 -1.81 8.44
C PRO A 617 3.70 -3.30 8.11
N GLN A 618 4.80 -4.00 8.40
CA GLN A 618 4.97 -5.43 8.09
C GLN A 618 5.07 -5.77 6.59
N THR A 619 5.04 -4.76 5.71
CA THR A 619 5.18 -4.92 4.25
C THR A 619 6.32 -4.09 3.68
N SER A 620 6.73 -4.37 2.44
CA SER A 620 7.75 -3.60 1.70
C SER A 620 7.26 -2.27 1.14
N HIS A 621 5.96 -1.98 1.18
CA HIS A 621 5.44 -0.74 0.64
C HIS A 621 5.87 0.48 1.46
N VAL A 622 6.27 1.54 0.75
CA VAL A 622 6.59 2.86 1.30
C VAL A 622 5.84 3.92 0.49
N GLU A 623 5.22 4.86 1.19
CA GLU A 623 4.62 6.05 0.58
C GLU A 623 5.68 7.15 0.55
N GLY A 624 6.04 7.69 -0.62
CA GLY A 624 7.05 8.73 -0.75
C GLY A 624 6.46 10.12 -0.80
N VAL A 625 7.12 11.08 -0.18
CA VAL A 625 6.85 12.51 -0.32
C VAL A 625 8.09 13.20 -0.86
N ALA A 626 7.94 13.90 -1.99
CA ALA A 626 8.95 14.78 -2.55
C ALA A 626 8.43 16.22 -2.57
N ILE A 627 9.25 17.14 -2.08
CA ILE A 627 8.92 18.57 -1.99
C ILE A 627 9.81 19.32 -2.96
N LEU A 628 9.20 20.05 -3.89
CA LEU A 628 9.88 20.67 -5.02
C LEU A 628 9.64 22.18 -5.05
N ASN A 629 10.69 22.95 -5.29
CA ASN A 629 10.62 24.40 -5.48
C ASN A 629 10.92 24.77 -6.92
N ARG A 630 10.12 25.65 -7.50
CA ARG A 630 10.45 26.20 -8.82
C ARG A 630 11.75 27.00 -8.71
N VAL A 631 12.71 26.70 -9.57
CA VAL A 631 13.96 27.47 -9.66
C VAL A 631 13.64 28.85 -10.19
N VAL A 632 14.13 29.88 -9.50
CA VAL A 632 14.08 31.27 -9.96
C VAL A 632 15.43 31.54 -10.58
N GLU A 633 15.50 31.68 -11.90
CA GLU A 633 16.74 32.10 -12.55
C GLU A 633 17.03 33.55 -12.13
N ALA A 634 18.28 33.80 -11.73
CA ALA A 634 18.75 35.07 -11.20
C ALA A 634 18.91 36.14 -12.29
#